data_AF-A0A6N6KGS8-F1
#
_entry.id   AF-A0A6N6KGS8-F1
#
_cell.length_a   1.000
_cell.length_b   1.000
_cell.length_c   1.000
_cell.angle_alpha   90.00
_cell.angle_beta   90.00
_cell.angle_gamma   90.00
#
_symmetry.space_group_name_H-M   'P 1'
#
loop_
_entity.id
_entity.type
_entity.pdbx_description
1 polymer ?
#
loop_
_entity_poly.entity_id
_entity_poly.type
_entity_poly.pdbx_seq_one_letter_code
_entity_poly.pdbx_strand_id
1 'polypeptide(L)'
;VILKLAPEMIVGEPIELANGLSTIAGSWIGGGANQTAMKEIFEVKDKIFSSMIVVDVVVANIWMGFLLYGANISDKLDLRLKADNRAIKELRDNVQNYRSSIERIPTTTNVFVMMAFAFGGVAFAHWAAGEIVPFMKNYEETLVRIGLQSLVSSFFWLIVISTTIGLILSFTRARKLEGVGASRWGSVFIYVLVATIGMKMNILEIFNNLGLFAIGFIWMLVHVILLLVVAKIIRAPFFFVAVGSQANVGGAASAPIVAAAFSPALAPVGVLMAVLGYALGTYGALLCQYLMAWVAGG
;
A
#
# COMPACT_ATOMS: atom_id res chain seq x y z
N VAL A 1 19.64 -19.43 0.12
CA VAL A 1 20.79 -18.91 -0.68
C VAL A 1 21.74 -18.12 0.20
N ILE A 2 21.30 -17.03 0.85
CA ILE A 2 22.19 -16.18 1.68
C ILE A 2 22.79 -16.92 2.88
N LEU A 3 22.01 -17.73 3.59
CA LEU A 3 22.50 -18.62 4.67
C LEU A 3 23.64 -19.56 4.21
N LYS A 4 23.72 -19.89 2.92
CA LYS A 4 24.78 -20.74 2.35
C LYS A 4 25.97 -19.93 1.81
N LEU A 5 25.76 -18.68 1.40
CA LEU A 5 26.78 -17.84 0.76
C LEU A 5 27.47 -16.87 1.72
N ALA A 6 26.79 -16.46 2.79
CA ALA A 6 27.30 -15.54 3.79
C ALA A 6 26.54 -15.68 5.13
N PRO A 7 26.75 -16.81 5.84
CA PRO A 7 26.07 -17.07 7.12
C PRO A 7 26.35 -16.00 8.18
N GLU A 8 27.55 -15.40 8.16
CA GLU A 8 27.95 -14.34 9.10
C GLU A 8 27.16 -13.03 8.96
N MET A 9 26.45 -12.83 7.83
CA MET A 9 25.61 -11.64 7.62
C MET A 9 24.22 -11.75 8.26
N ILE A 10 23.82 -12.94 8.73
CA ILE A 10 22.48 -13.19 9.27
C ILE A 10 22.61 -13.56 10.75
N VAL A 11 22.05 -12.72 11.64
CA VAL A 11 22.06 -12.94 13.08
C VAL A 11 20.74 -13.61 13.50
N GLY A 12 20.82 -14.74 14.21
CA GLY A 12 19.66 -15.43 14.81
C GLY A 12 19.49 -16.88 14.33
N GLU A 13 18.73 -17.67 15.09
CA GLU A 13 18.40 -19.03 14.67
C GLU A 13 17.48 -19.03 13.44
N PRO A 14 17.56 -20.04 12.54
CA PRO A 14 16.78 -20.07 11.31
C PRO A 14 15.27 -19.90 11.52
N ILE A 15 14.69 -20.49 12.57
CA ILE A 15 13.26 -20.38 12.89
C ILE A 15 12.91 -18.98 13.42
N GLU A 16 13.79 -18.38 14.21
CA GLU A 16 13.61 -17.04 14.76
C GLU A 16 13.65 -15.99 13.64
N LEU A 17 14.53 -16.18 12.66
CA LEU A 17 14.57 -15.38 11.45
C LEU A 17 13.32 -15.59 10.58
N ALA A 18 12.85 -16.83 10.41
CA ALA A 18 11.62 -17.13 9.68
C ALA A 18 10.40 -16.42 10.31
N ASN A 19 10.32 -16.43 11.64
CA ASN A 19 9.28 -15.71 12.39
C ASN A 19 9.41 -14.19 12.18
N GLY A 20 10.63 -13.64 12.24
CA GLY A 20 10.88 -12.23 11.92
C GLY A 20 10.46 -11.87 10.48
N LEU A 21 10.89 -12.64 9.48
CA LEU A 21 10.54 -12.44 8.07
C LEU A 21 9.04 -12.59 7.80
N SER A 22 8.34 -13.39 8.60
CA SER A 22 6.88 -13.50 8.50
C SER A 22 6.16 -12.18 8.82
N THR A 23 6.76 -11.33 9.67
CA THR A 23 6.22 -10.00 9.95
C THR A 23 6.36 -9.07 8.74
N ILE A 24 7.46 -9.18 7.99
CA ILE A 24 7.61 -8.49 6.70
C ILE A 24 6.57 -8.98 5.70
N ALA A 25 6.35 -10.30 5.60
CA ALA A 25 5.30 -10.86 4.76
C ALA A 25 3.90 -10.34 5.15
N GLY A 26 3.62 -10.23 6.45
CA GLY A 26 2.40 -9.60 6.97
C GLY A 26 2.23 -8.18 6.47
N SER A 27 3.28 -7.37 6.58
CA SER A 27 3.29 -5.99 6.09
C SER A 27 3.12 -5.89 4.58
N TRP A 28 3.88 -6.69 3.83
CA TRP A 28 3.92 -6.66 2.37
C TRP A 28 2.77 -7.40 1.68
N ILE A 29 1.83 -7.95 2.44
CA ILE A 29 0.58 -8.48 1.89
C ILE A 29 -0.63 -7.72 2.43
N GLY A 30 -0.64 -7.38 3.73
CA GLY A 30 -1.78 -6.76 4.39
C GLY A 30 -1.47 -5.55 5.28
N GLY A 31 -0.28 -4.95 5.16
CA GLY A 31 0.12 -3.76 5.89
C GLY A 31 0.41 -3.97 7.38
N GLY A 32 0.65 -2.86 8.07
CA GLY A 32 1.19 -2.86 9.45
C GLY A 32 0.32 -3.60 10.48
N ALA A 33 -1.01 -3.65 10.31
CA ALA A 33 -1.87 -4.41 11.21
C ALA A 33 -1.57 -5.93 11.13
N ASN A 34 -1.31 -6.42 9.93
CA ASN A 34 -0.97 -7.81 9.68
C ASN A 34 0.47 -8.10 10.09
N GLN A 35 1.39 -7.14 9.94
CA GLN A 35 2.75 -7.22 10.50
C GLN A 35 2.74 -7.39 12.02
N THR A 36 1.95 -6.58 12.74
CA THR A 36 1.80 -6.71 14.21
C THR A 36 1.16 -8.05 14.58
N ALA A 37 0.17 -8.52 13.83
CA ALA A 37 -0.44 -9.83 14.08
C ALA A 37 0.59 -10.96 14.04
N MET A 38 1.48 -10.95 13.05
CA MET A 38 2.54 -11.95 12.92
C MET A 38 3.55 -11.88 14.07
N LYS A 39 3.82 -10.67 14.60
CA LYS A 39 4.64 -10.50 15.81
C LYS A 39 4.03 -11.23 16.99
N GLU A 40 2.73 -11.04 17.23
CA GLU A 40 2.02 -11.65 18.37
C GLU A 40 1.87 -13.17 18.19
N ILE A 41 1.48 -13.65 16.99
CA ILE A 41 1.26 -15.08 16.73
C ILE A 41 2.54 -15.92 16.92
N PHE A 42 3.68 -15.39 16.49
CA PHE A 42 4.97 -16.11 16.56
C PHE A 42 5.89 -15.59 17.67
N GLU A 43 5.36 -14.76 18.57
CA GLU A 43 6.08 -14.16 19.71
C GLU A 43 7.45 -13.60 19.31
N VAL A 44 7.48 -12.84 18.21
CA VAL A 44 8.71 -12.31 17.64
C VAL A 44 9.32 -11.29 18.61
N LYS A 45 10.54 -11.57 19.07
CA LYS A 45 11.28 -10.70 20.00
C LYS A 45 11.38 -9.27 19.45
N ASP A 46 11.20 -8.29 20.33
CA ASP A 46 11.16 -6.86 19.97
C ASP A 46 12.38 -6.38 19.18
N LYS A 47 13.57 -6.90 19.51
CA LYS A 47 14.81 -6.54 18.80
C LYS A 47 14.75 -6.95 17.33
N ILE A 48 14.29 -8.17 17.06
CA ILE A 48 14.16 -8.69 15.68
C ILE A 48 13.04 -7.96 14.98
N PHE A 49 11.89 -7.80 15.63
CA PHE A 49 10.76 -7.08 15.07
C PHE A 49 11.11 -5.64 14.67
N SER A 50 11.88 -4.93 15.50
CA SER A 50 12.35 -3.57 15.19
C SER A 50 13.23 -3.53 13.93
N SER A 51 14.15 -4.48 13.77
CA SER A 51 14.95 -4.61 12.54
C SER A 51 14.07 -4.93 11.32
N MET A 52 13.03 -5.74 11.48
CA MET A 52 12.09 -6.06 10.38
C MET A 52 11.28 -4.85 9.93
N ILE A 53 10.81 -4.00 10.87
CA ILE A 53 10.14 -2.73 10.54
C ILE A 53 11.05 -1.84 9.69
N VAL A 54 12.32 -1.73 10.06
CA VAL A 54 13.28 -0.90 9.32
C VAL A 54 13.44 -1.41 7.89
N VAL A 55 13.67 -2.72 7.72
CA VAL A 55 13.82 -3.33 6.40
C VAL A 55 12.55 -3.14 5.57
N ASP A 56 11.39 -3.42 6.15
CA ASP A 56 10.08 -3.23 5.54
C ASP A 56 9.92 -1.81 4.98
N VAL A 57 10.03 -0.80 5.83
CA VAL A 57 9.82 0.60 5.46
C VAL A 57 10.81 1.05 4.38
N VAL A 58 12.10 0.75 4.54
CA VAL A 58 13.14 1.22 3.62
C VAL A 58 13.03 0.53 2.27
N VAL A 59 12.88 -0.79 2.23
CA VAL A 59 12.78 -1.56 0.98
C VAL A 59 11.49 -1.20 0.22
N ALA A 60 10.36 -1.08 0.92
CA ALA A 60 9.09 -0.68 0.32
C ALA A 60 9.14 0.74 -0.26
N ASN A 61 9.80 1.69 0.43
CA ASN A 61 9.93 3.07 -0.04
C ASN A 61 10.88 3.20 -1.23
N ILE A 62 12.00 2.47 -1.24
CA ILE A 62 12.90 2.41 -2.41
C ILE A 62 12.12 1.88 -3.61
N TRP A 63 11.35 0.81 -3.43
CA TRP A 63 10.51 0.25 -4.49
C TRP A 63 9.41 1.21 -4.96
N MET A 64 8.76 1.92 -4.04
CA MET A 64 7.80 2.98 -4.38
C MET A 64 8.45 4.05 -5.27
N GLY A 65 9.69 4.45 -4.97
CA GLY A 65 10.45 5.38 -5.82
C GLY A 65 10.58 4.88 -7.26
N PHE A 66 10.94 3.60 -7.45
CA PHE A 66 10.99 2.98 -8.78
C PHE A 66 9.63 2.93 -9.48
N LEU A 67 8.55 2.66 -8.74
CA LEU A 67 7.20 2.62 -9.31
C LEU A 67 6.68 4.01 -9.71
N LEU A 68 6.96 5.04 -8.92
CA LEU A 68 6.63 6.43 -9.25
C LEU A 68 7.42 6.91 -10.48
N TYR A 69 8.70 6.54 -10.58
CA TYR A 69 9.47 6.76 -11.80
C TYR A 69 8.86 6.01 -13.00
N GLY A 70 8.48 4.74 -12.80
CA GLY A 70 7.85 3.90 -13.80
C GLY A 70 6.53 4.47 -14.31
N ALA A 71 5.72 5.10 -13.45
CA ALA A 71 4.47 5.74 -13.85
C ALA A 71 4.69 6.85 -14.91
N ASN A 72 5.77 7.62 -14.78
CA ASN A 72 6.14 8.68 -15.75
C ASN A 72 6.61 8.13 -17.11
N ILE A 73 7.04 6.88 -17.18
CA ILE A 73 7.47 6.20 -18.42
C ILE A 73 6.56 5.02 -18.78
N SER A 74 5.33 5.01 -18.27
CA SER A 74 4.39 3.90 -18.38
C SER A 74 4.12 3.47 -19.82
N ASP A 75 3.93 4.41 -20.76
CA ASP A 75 3.74 4.09 -22.18
C ASP A 75 4.92 3.29 -22.77
N LYS A 76 6.16 3.62 -22.39
CA LYS A 76 7.36 2.89 -22.85
C LYS A 76 7.43 1.50 -22.24
N LEU A 77 7.02 1.35 -20.98
CA LEU A 77 6.98 0.06 -20.29
C LEU A 77 5.87 -0.84 -20.87
N ASP A 78 4.70 -0.28 -21.14
CA ASP A 78 3.57 -0.99 -21.76
C ASP A 78 3.95 -1.52 -23.15
N LEU A 79 4.67 -0.74 -23.95
CA LEU A 79 5.21 -1.21 -25.24
C LEU A 79 6.17 -2.40 -25.07
N ARG A 80 7.05 -2.37 -24.05
CA ARG A 80 7.95 -3.50 -23.75
C ARG A 80 7.22 -4.73 -23.25
N LEU A 81 6.14 -4.54 -22.49
CA LEU A 81 5.27 -5.60 -22.01
C LEU A 81 4.31 -6.13 -23.09
N LYS A 82 4.22 -5.46 -24.25
CA LYS A 82 3.19 -5.70 -25.28
C LYS A 82 1.77 -5.64 -24.69
N ALA A 83 1.57 -4.71 -23.75
CA ALA A 83 0.36 -4.61 -22.96
C ALA A 83 -0.82 -4.04 -23.75
N ASP A 84 -2.04 -4.48 -23.40
CA ASP A 84 -3.27 -3.84 -23.84
C ASP A 84 -3.73 -2.82 -22.78
N ASN A 85 -3.42 -1.54 -23.00
CA ASN A 85 -3.74 -0.46 -22.06
C ASN A 85 -5.00 0.35 -22.44
N ARG A 86 -5.81 -0.13 -23.39
CA ARG A 86 -7.01 0.58 -23.87
C ARG A 86 -7.97 0.93 -22.74
N ALA A 87 -8.32 -0.01 -21.87
CA ALA A 87 -9.27 0.23 -20.78
C ALA A 87 -8.79 1.31 -19.79
N ILE A 88 -7.49 1.31 -19.46
CA ILE A 88 -6.90 2.32 -18.57
C ILE A 88 -6.91 3.69 -19.25
N LYS A 89 -6.58 3.74 -20.55
CA LYS A 89 -6.58 4.96 -21.33
C LYS A 89 -7.99 5.52 -21.50
N GLU A 90 -8.98 4.69 -21.83
CA GLU A 90 -10.39 5.08 -21.90
C GLU A 90 -10.90 5.64 -20.56
N LEU A 91 -10.59 4.98 -19.44
CA LEU A 91 -10.96 5.47 -18.11
C LEU A 91 -10.32 6.84 -17.82
N ARG A 92 -9.03 6.98 -18.10
CA ARG A 92 -8.30 8.25 -17.96
C ARG A 92 -8.93 9.34 -18.82
N ASP A 93 -9.14 9.07 -20.09
CA ASP A 93 -9.66 10.02 -21.08
C ASP A 93 -11.09 10.44 -20.74
N ASN A 94 -11.95 9.50 -20.31
CA ASN A 94 -13.30 9.79 -19.85
C ASN A 94 -13.32 10.74 -18.65
N VAL A 95 -12.45 10.51 -17.65
CA VAL A 95 -12.37 11.38 -16.49
C VAL A 95 -11.79 12.75 -16.86
N GLN A 96 -10.78 12.80 -17.73
CA GLN A 96 -10.21 14.05 -18.22
C GLN A 96 -11.23 14.88 -19.01
N ASN A 97 -11.96 14.26 -19.93
CA ASN A 97 -13.00 14.92 -20.72
C ASN A 97 -14.13 15.44 -19.84
N TYR A 98 -14.58 14.64 -18.86
CA TYR A 98 -15.58 15.10 -17.88
C TYR A 98 -15.05 16.31 -17.10
N ARG A 99 -13.82 16.25 -16.57
CA ARG A 99 -13.20 17.37 -15.83
C ARG A 99 -13.15 18.63 -16.70
N SER A 100 -12.66 18.53 -17.93
CA SER A 100 -12.58 19.66 -18.86
C SER A 100 -13.95 20.26 -19.17
N SER A 101 -15.01 19.45 -19.25
CA SER A 101 -16.37 19.96 -19.49
C SER A 101 -16.98 20.73 -18.33
N ILE A 102 -16.46 20.57 -17.11
CA ILE A 102 -16.96 21.25 -15.90
C ILE A 102 -15.94 22.23 -15.30
N GLU A 103 -14.78 22.37 -15.93
CA GLU A 103 -13.67 23.18 -15.43
C GLU A 103 -14.07 24.67 -15.37
N ARG A 104 -13.77 25.30 -14.24
CA ARG A 104 -14.06 26.72 -14.01
C ARG A 104 -13.00 27.35 -13.12
N ILE A 105 -12.87 28.67 -13.24
CA ILE A 105 -11.97 29.45 -12.38
C ILE A 105 -12.47 29.33 -10.92
N PRO A 106 -11.64 28.81 -9.99
CA PRO A 106 -12.03 28.67 -8.59
C PRO A 106 -12.19 30.04 -7.93
N THR A 107 -13.28 30.25 -7.21
CA THR A 107 -13.43 31.39 -6.29
C THR A 107 -13.03 30.96 -4.88
N THR A 108 -12.65 31.91 -4.03
CA THR A 108 -12.32 31.65 -2.62
C THR A 108 -13.42 30.83 -1.94
N THR A 109 -14.68 31.22 -2.11
CA THR A 109 -15.84 30.49 -1.55
C THR A 109 -15.90 29.05 -2.04
N ASN A 110 -15.73 28.80 -3.35
CA ASN A 110 -15.79 27.45 -3.90
C ASN A 110 -14.66 26.56 -3.35
N VAL A 111 -13.47 27.12 -3.15
CA VAL A 111 -12.34 26.41 -2.53
C VAL A 111 -12.67 26.06 -1.08
N PHE A 112 -13.14 27.01 -0.26
CA PHE A 112 -13.53 26.71 1.12
C PHE A 112 -14.64 25.69 1.23
N VAL A 113 -15.66 25.74 0.36
CA VAL A 113 -16.72 24.72 0.31
C VAL A 113 -16.13 23.35 -0.02
N MET A 114 -15.28 23.26 -1.04
CA MET A 114 -14.62 22.00 -1.39
C MET A 114 -13.75 21.46 -0.24
N MET A 115 -12.99 22.32 0.44
CA MET A 115 -12.20 21.93 1.62
C MET A 115 -13.08 21.51 2.80
N ALA A 116 -14.25 22.13 2.98
CA ALA A 116 -15.22 21.72 3.99
C ALA A 116 -15.75 20.31 3.72
N PHE A 117 -16.04 19.95 2.47
CA PHE A 117 -16.38 18.57 2.11
C PHE A 117 -15.21 17.60 2.35
N ALA A 118 -13.99 17.97 1.96
CA ALA A 118 -12.81 17.13 2.12
C ALA A 118 -12.48 16.89 3.61
N PHE A 119 -12.26 17.96 4.38
CA PHE A 119 -11.94 17.85 5.80
C PHE A 119 -13.12 17.40 6.64
N GLY A 120 -14.36 17.78 6.28
CA GLY A 120 -15.56 17.28 6.95
C GLY A 120 -15.73 15.78 6.78
N GLY A 121 -15.48 15.26 5.57
CA GLY A 121 -15.47 13.82 5.30
C GLY A 121 -14.39 13.08 6.10
N VAL A 122 -13.18 13.63 6.15
CA VAL A 122 -12.07 13.06 6.95
C VAL A 122 -12.38 13.11 8.46
N ALA A 123 -12.89 14.24 8.96
CA ALA A 123 -13.26 14.39 10.37
C ALA A 123 -14.37 13.39 10.77
N PHE A 124 -15.37 13.21 9.91
CA PHE A 124 -16.40 12.20 10.11
C PHE A 124 -15.81 10.79 10.09
N ALA A 125 -14.89 10.49 9.17
CA ALA A 125 -14.20 9.19 9.14
C ALA A 125 -13.42 8.92 10.43
N HIS A 126 -12.75 9.94 10.99
CA HIS A 126 -12.08 9.84 12.28
C HIS A 126 -13.04 9.57 13.44
N TRP A 127 -14.15 10.31 13.50
CA TRP A 127 -15.18 10.10 14.51
C TRP A 127 -15.77 8.69 14.41
N ALA A 128 -16.22 8.28 13.22
CA ALA A 128 -16.83 6.97 13.01
C ALA A 128 -15.84 5.82 13.27
N ALA A 129 -14.58 5.93 12.86
CA ALA A 129 -13.55 4.96 13.21
C ALA A 129 -13.32 4.90 14.74
N GLY A 130 -13.44 6.04 15.43
CA GLY A 130 -13.37 6.14 16.88
C GLY A 130 -14.49 5.39 17.61
N GLU A 131 -15.66 5.24 17.00
CA GLU A 131 -16.77 4.45 17.54
C GLU A 131 -16.73 2.98 17.12
N ILE A 132 -16.37 2.70 15.86
CA ILE A 132 -16.34 1.34 15.30
C ILE A 132 -15.20 0.52 15.91
N VAL A 133 -14.00 1.09 16.06
CA VAL A 133 -12.83 0.33 16.54
C VAL A 133 -13.02 -0.21 17.96
N PRO A 134 -13.48 0.57 18.97
CA PRO A 134 -13.78 0.03 20.29
C PRO A 134 -14.83 -1.10 20.25
N PHE A 135 -15.84 -0.99 19.40
CA PHE A 135 -16.80 -2.07 19.22
C PHE A 135 -16.14 -3.34 18.66
N MET A 136 -15.27 -3.20 17.65
CA MET A 136 -14.52 -4.32 17.07
C MET A 136 -13.52 -4.94 18.07
N LYS A 137 -12.94 -4.13 18.96
CA LYS A 137 -12.02 -4.61 20.01
C LYS A 137 -12.67 -5.61 20.98
N ASN A 138 -13.98 -5.52 21.21
CA ASN A 138 -14.69 -6.53 22.00
C ASN A 138 -14.62 -7.94 21.40
N TYR A 139 -14.30 -8.04 20.11
CA TYR A 139 -14.15 -9.29 19.36
C TYR A 139 -12.71 -9.51 18.89
N GLU A 140 -11.73 -8.77 19.44
CA GLU A 140 -10.34 -8.75 18.96
C GLU A 140 -9.73 -10.16 18.89
N GLU A 141 -9.88 -10.95 19.94
CA GLU A 141 -9.38 -12.33 19.98
C GLU A 141 -9.98 -13.19 18.85
N THR A 142 -11.29 -13.07 18.62
CA THR A 142 -11.96 -13.79 17.52
C THR A 142 -11.48 -13.30 16.16
N LEU A 143 -11.36 -11.98 15.98
CA LEU A 143 -10.90 -11.35 14.75
C LEU A 143 -9.45 -11.75 14.41
N VAL A 144 -8.56 -11.80 15.40
CA VAL A 144 -7.19 -12.29 15.24
C VAL A 144 -7.20 -13.77 14.85
N ARG A 145 -7.98 -14.60 15.54
CA ARG A 145 -8.07 -16.04 15.27
C ARG A 145 -8.55 -16.34 13.84
N ILE A 146 -9.47 -15.53 13.32
CA ILE A 146 -9.98 -15.68 11.94
C ILE A 146 -9.23 -14.80 10.94
N GLY A 147 -8.12 -14.15 11.30
CA GLY A 147 -7.30 -13.36 10.38
C GLY A 147 -7.92 -12.04 9.87
N LEU A 148 -8.92 -11.50 10.56
CA LEU A 148 -9.60 -10.22 10.26
C LEU A 148 -9.21 -9.09 11.23
N GLN A 149 -8.02 -9.14 11.81
CA GLN A 149 -7.57 -8.14 12.78
C GLN A 149 -7.42 -6.73 12.19
N SER A 150 -7.34 -6.58 10.86
CA SER A 150 -7.36 -5.27 10.21
C SER A 150 -8.64 -4.47 10.53
N LEU A 151 -9.73 -5.14 10.94
CA LEU A 151 -10.96 -4.50 11.43
C LEU A 151 -10.79 -3.79 12.78
N VAL A 152 -9.72 -4.09 13.54
CA VAL A 152 -9.36 -3.37 14.76
C VAL A 152 -8.47 -2.14 14.45
N SER A 153 -8.01 -1.99 13.21
CA SER A 153 -7.19 -0.84 12.80
C SER A 153 -8.05 0.40 12.52
N SER A 154 -7.79 1.48 13.26
CA SER A 154 -8.38 2.80 12.95
C SER A 154 -8.04 3.25 11.53
N PHE A 155 -6.82 2.98 11.05
CA PHE A 155 -6.40 3.36 9.71
C PHE A 155 -7.22 2.67 8.62
N PHE A 156 -7.55 1.38 8.78
CA PHE A 156 -8.43 0.66 7.86
C PHE A 156 -9.79 1.36 7.72
N TRP A 157 -10.45 1.66 8.85
CA TRP A 157 -11.75 2.32 8.84
C TRP A 157 -11.70 3.75 8.32
N LEU A 158 -10.64 4.51 8.61
CA LEU A 158 -10.43 5.83 8.03
C LEU A 158 -10.46 5.79 6.50
N ILE A 159 -9.74 4.83 5.90
CA ILE A 159 -9.66 4.68 4.45
C ILE A 159 -10.99 4.20 3.86
N VAL A 160 -11.60 3.17 4.45
CA VAL A 160 -12.89 2.61 3.99
C VAL A 160 -13.99 3.67 4.03
N ILE A 161 -14.12 4.39 5.15
CA ILE A 161 -15.17 5.41 5.34
C ILE A 161 -14.91 6.62 4.45
N SER A 162 -13.69 7.14 4.38
CA SER A 162 -13.36 8.30 3.53
C SER A 162 -13.64 8.00 2.05
N THR A 163 -13.29 6.80 1.59
CA THR A 163 -13.53 6.38 0.21
C THR A 163 -15.02 6.18 -0.06
N THR A 164 -15.75 5.62 0.90
CA THR A 164 -17.21 5.46 0.81
C THR A 164 -17.92 6.81 0.75
N ILE A 165 -17.53 7.78 1.58
CA ILE A 165 -18.06 9.15 1.53
C ILE A 165 -17.76 9.78 0.17
N GLY A 166 -16.52 9.70 -0.31
CA GLY A 166 -16.15 10.21 -1.62
C GLY A 166 -16.98 9.60 -2.76
N LEU A 167 -17.20 8.29 -2.70
CA LEU A 167 -18.04 7.56 -3.67
C LEU A 167 -19.50 8.01 -3.59
N ILE A 168 -20.09 8.09 -2.39
CA ILE A 168 -21.47 8.57 -2.20
C ILE A 168 -21.61 10.00 -2.73
N LEU A 169 -20.68 10.90 -2.37
CA LEU A 169 -20.67 12.28 -2.84
C LEU A 169 -20.55 12.39 -4.37
N SER A 170 -19.87 11.43 -5.03
CA SER A 170 -19.75 11.38 -6.48
C SER A 170 -21.10 11.19 -7.21
N PHE A 171 -22.09 10.59 -6.54
CA PHE A 171 -23.46 10.47 -7.05
C PHE A 171 -24.30 11.72 -6.81
N THR A 172 -23.81 12.68 -6.01
CA THR A 172 -24.52 13.91 -5.67
C THR A 172 -24.03 15.10 -6.51
N ARG A 173 -24.62 16.28 -6.28
CA ARG A 173 -24.16 17.54 -6.87
C ARG A 173 -22.72 17.92 -6.46
N ALA A 174 -22.19 17.32 -5.39
CA ALA A 174 -20.81 17.53 -4.95
C ALA A 174 -19.77 17.11 -6.01
N ARG A 175 -20.12 16.22 -6.96
CA ARG A 175 -19.25 15.89 -8.11
C ARG A 175 -18.82 17.09 -8.97
N LYS A 176 -19.56 18.21 -8.90
CA LYS A 176 -19.19 19.47 -9.59
C LYS A 176 -18.01 20.19 -8.95
N LEU A 177 -17.61 19.81 -7.72
CA LEU A 177 -16.40 20.33 -7.07
C LEU A 177 -15.13 19.90 -7.79
N GLU A 178 -15.18 18.84 -8.60
CA GLU A 178 -14.08 18.47 -9.49
C GLU A 178 -13.73 19.61 -10.47
N GLY A 179 -14.73 20.35 -10.95
CA GLY A 179 -14.53 21.53 -11.81
C GLY A 179 -13.87 22.72 -11.10
N VAL A 180 -13.94 22.77 -9.76
CA VAL A 180 -13.19 23.72 -8.91
C VAL A 180 -11.75 23.24 -8.71
N GLY A 181 -11.48 21.95 -8.89
CA GLY A 181 -10.15 21.36 -8.76
C GLY A 181 -9.99 20.42 -7.57
N ALA A 182 -11.03 19.69 -7.16
CA ALA A 182 -10.93 18.69 -6.09
C ALA A 182 -9.75 17.73 -6.29
N SER A 183 -9.58 17.16 -7.49
CA SER A 183 -8.43 16.30 -7.80
C SER A 183 -7.07 17.02 -7.78
N ARG A 184 -7.03 18.33 -8.11
CA ARG A 184 -5.79 19.14 -8.03
C ARG A 184 -5.36 19.31 -6.57
N TRP A 185 -6.31 19.64 -5.70
CA TRP A 185 -6.06 19.73 -4.26
C TRP A 185 -5.72 18.37 -3.65
N GLY A 186 -6.40 17.30 -4.06
CA GLY A 186 -6.03 15.93 -3.71
C GLY A 186 -4.58 15.60 -4.08
N SER A 187 -4.12 16.03 -5.26
CA SER A 187 -2.74 15.84 -5.71
C SER A 187 -1.72 16.58 -4.83
N VAL A 188 -2.06 17.79 -4.35
CA VAL A 188 -1.22 18.52 -3.37
C VAL A 188 -1.06 17.71 -2.09
N PHE A 189 -2.16 17.18 -1.54
CA PHE A 189 -2.10 16.32 -0.34
C PHE A 189 -1.33 15.02 -0.59
N ILE A 190 -1.44 14.44 -1.78
CA ILE A 190 -0.63 13.28 -2.17
C ILE A 190 0.87 13.63 -2.15
N TYR A 191 1.28 14.79 -2.66
CA TYR A 191 2.69 15.19 -2.60
C TYR A 191 3.18 15.48 -1.18
N VAL A 192 2.35 16.08 -0.33
CA VAL A 192 2.65 16.21 1.11
C VAL A 192 2.81 14.82 1.73
N LEU A 193 1.93 13.88 1.42
CA LEU A 193 2.01 12.51 1.91
C LEU A 193 3.30 11.82 1.45
N VAL A 194 3.67 11.92 0.17
CA VAL A 194 4.93 11.38 -0.38
C VAL A 194 6.14 11.97 0.36
N ALA A 195 6.16 13.28 0.57
CA ALA A 195 7.24 13.94 1.29
C ALA A 195 7.34 13.45 2.74
N THR A 196 6.21 13.32 3.44
CA THR A 196 6.20 12.83 4.83
C THR A 196 6.60 11.36 4.95
N ILE A 197 6.26 10.51 3.98
CA ILE A 197 6.73 9.11 3.94
C ILE A 197 8.24 9.08 3.74
N GLY A 198 8.77 9.86 2.78
CA GLY A 198 10.20 9.95 2.52
C GLY A 198 11.02 10.41 3.72
N MET A 199 10.50 11.38 4.51
CA MET A 199 11.18 11.88 5.72
C MET A 199 11.29 10.85 6.85
N LYS A 200 10.44 9.82 6.88
CA LYS A 200 10.50 8.77 7.90
C LYS A 200 11.59 7.73 7.62
N MET A 201 12.21 7.76 6.45
CA MET A 201 13.21 6.77 6.03
C MET A 201 14.60 7.10 6.61
N ASN A 202 15.17 6.18 7.39
CA ASN A 202 16.57 6.25 7.82
C ASN A 202 17.45 5.32 6.96
N ILE A 203 18.03 5.86 5.88
CA ILE A 203 18.87 5.09 4.94
C ILE A 203 20.16 4.58 5.60
N LEU A 204 20.67 5.29 6.61
CA LEU A 204 21.92 4.89 7.28
C LEU A 204 21.78 3.55 8.03
N GLU A 205 20.56 3.18 8.41
CA GLU A 205 20.29 1.92 9.09
C GLU A 205 20.55 0.68 8.22
N ILE A 206 20.64 0.86 6.89
CA ILE A 206 21.02 -0.19 5.94
C ILE A 206 22.40 -0.75 6.26
N PHE A 207 23.36 0.13 6.62
CA PHE A 207 24.73 -0.29 6.91
C PHE A 207 24.84 -1.10 8.21
N ASN A 208 23.91 -0.91 9.14
CA ASN A 208 23.86 -1.65 10.40
C ASN A 208 23.26 -3.06 10.24
N ASN A 209 22.49 -3.30 9.17
CA ASN A 209 21.69 -4.53 8.99
C ASN A 209 21.83 -5.11 7.56
N LEU A 210 23.04 -5.07 7.00
CA LEU A 210 23.32 -5.42 5.59
C LEU A 210 22.73 -6.77 5.15
N GLY A 211 22.82 -7.81 5.98
CA GLY A 211 22.29 -9.13 5.65
C GLY A 211 20.76 -9.17 5.55
N LEU A 212 20.05 -8.51 6.46
CA LEU A 212 18.59 -8.43 6.41
C LEU A 212 18.11 -7.62 5.21
N PHE A 213 18.81 -6.54 4.87
CA PHE A 213 18.54 -5.77 3.66
C PHE A 213 18.80 -6.56 2.39
N ALA A 214 19.86 -7.37 2.34
CA ALA A 214 20.10 -8.27 1.22
C ALA A 214 18.95 -9.27 1.02
N ILE A 215 18.40 -9.84 2.11
CA ILE A 215 17.21 -10.69 2.05
C ILE A 215 16.02 -9.89 1.47
N GLY A 216 15.75 -8.71 2.02
CA GLY A 216 14.64 -7.85 1.58
C GLY A 216 14.74 -7.47 0.10
N PHE A 217 15.92 -7.09 -0.38
CA PHE A 217 16.12 -6.77 -1.80
C PHE A 217 15.99 -7.99 -2.70
N ILE A 218 16.52 -9.16 -2.30
CA ILE A 218 16.35 -10.39 -3.07
C ILE A 218 14.87 -10.78 -3.14
N TRP A 219 14.13 -10.69 -2.03
CA TRP A 219 12.70 -10.92 -2.01
C TRP A 219 11.98 -9.99 -3.00
N MET A 220 12.26 -8.68 -2.92
CA MET A 220 11.68 -7.71 -3.84
C MET A 220 12.03 -7.97 -5.30
N LEU A 221 13.27 -8.34 -5.60
CA LEU A 221 13.66 -8.70 -6.96
C LEU A 221 12.86 -9.89 -7.48
N VAL A 222 12.69 -10.94 -6.68
CA VAL A 222 11.86 -12.10 -7.05
C VAL A 222 10.41 -11.68 -7.28
N HIS A 223 9.84 -10.89 -6.37
CA HIS A 223 8.47 -10.35 -6.47
C HIS A 223 8.28 -9.57 -7.77
N VAL A 224 9.17 -8.62 -8.07
CA VAL A 224 9.10 -7.75 -9.24
C VAL A 224 9.28 -8.53 -10.54
N ILE A 225 10.26 -9.44 -10.58
CA ILE A 225 10.50 -10.28 -11.76
C ILE A 225 9.27 -11.14 -12.04
N LEU A 226 8.69 -11.77 -11.01
CA LEU A 226 7.50 -12.59 -11.15
C LEU A 226 6.33 -11.77 -11.68
N LEU A 227 6.05 -10.60 -11.10
CA LEU A 227 4.97 -9.72 -11.57
C LEU A 227 5.17 -9.27 -13.01
N LEU A 228 6.39 -8.89 -13.40
CA LEU A 228 6.70 -8.47 -14.77
C LEU A 228 6.57 -9.62 -15.78
N VAL A 229 6.98 -10.83 -15.39
CA VAL A 229 6.81 -12.05 -16.21
C VAL A 229 5.33 -12.34 -16.40
N VAL A 230 4.55 -12.38 -15.32
CA VAL A 230 3.10 -12.63 -15.39
C VAL A 230 2.41 -11.56 -16.22
N ALA A 231 2.73 -10.27 -16.00
CA ALA A 231 2.19 -9.16 -16.77
C ALA A 231 2.47 -9.29 -18.25
N LYS A 232 3.69 -9.73 -18.63
CA LYS A 232 4.04 -9.99 -20.03
C LYS A 232 3.27 -11.17 -20.63
N ILE A 233 3.02 -12.24 -19.86
CA ILE A 233 2.26 -13.42 -20.30
C ILE A 233 0.82 -13.02 -20.61
N ILE A 234 0.17 -12.30 -19.70
CA ILE A 234 -1.24 -11.91 -19.84
C ILE A 234 -1.44 -10.58 -20.59
N ARG A 235 -0.35 -9.94 -21.02
CA ARG A 235 -0.33 -8.60 -21.66
C ARG A 235 -1.00 -7.51 -20.81
N ALA A 236 -0.78 -7.56 -19.49
CA ALA A 236 -1.30 -6.57 -18.56
C ALA A 236 -0.50 -5.25 -18.63
N PRO A 237 -1.18 -4.10 -18.57
CA PRO A 237 -0.55 -2.79 -18.39
C PRO A 237 0.34 -2.71 -17.14
N PHE A 238 1.41 -1.92 -17.25
CA PHE A 238 2.30 -1.60 -16.13
C PHE A 238 1.53 -0.95 -14.97
N PHE A 239 0.41 -0.26 -15.24
CA PHE A 239 -0.49 0.24 -14.21
C PHE A 239 -0.88 -0.84 -13.17
N PHE A 240 -1.32 -2.02 -13.63
CA PHE A 240 -1.71 -3.09 -12.71
C PHE A 240 -0.53 -3.68 -11.96
N VAL A 241 0.64 -3.76 -12.60
CA VAL A 241 1.89 -4.17 -11.94
C VAL A 241 2.24 -3.20 -10.83
N ALA A 242 2.22 -1.90 -11.11
CA ALA A 242 2.62 -0.87 -10.17
C ALA A 242 1.66 -0.75 -8.98
N VAL A 243 0.36 -0.61 -9.26
CA VAL A 243 -0.66 -0.45 -8.21
C VAL A 243 -0.85 -1.74 -7.43
N GLY A 244 -0.91 -2.89 -8.11
CA GLY A 244 -1.02 -4.20 -7.46
C GLY A 244 0.22 -4.53 -6.62
N SER A 245 1.42 -4.25 -7.14
CA SER A 245 2.64 -4.43 -6.37
C SER A 245 2.68 -3.56 -5.12
N GLN A 246 2.24 -2.30 -5.19
CA GLN A 246 2.23 -1.46 -3.99
C GLN A 246 1.11 -1.80 -3.02
N ALA A 247 -0.05 -2.23 -3.52
CA ALA A 247 -1.12 -2.73 -2.67
C ALA A 247 -0.65 -3.91 -1.81
N ASN A 248 0.27 -4.73 -2.35
CA ASN A 248 1.01 -5.74 -1.59
C ASN A 248 2.04 -5.05 -0.68
N VAL A 249 3.14 -4.53 -1.24
CA VAL A 249 4.37 -4.23 -0.49
C VAL A 249 4.28 -3.01 0.43
N GLY A 250 3.46 -2.01 0.12
CA GLY A 250 3.36 -0.76 0.89
C GLY A 250 1.96 -0.45 1.41
N GLY A 251 1.04 -1.41 1.30
CA GLY A 251 -0.29 -1.38 1.92
C GLY A 251 -1.18 -0.18 1.55
N ALA A 252 -2.17 0.08 2.41
CA ALA A 252 -3.24 1.04 2.14
C ALA A 252 -2.81 2.51 2.15
N ALA A 253 -1.62 2.82 2.67
CA ALA A 253 -1.08 4.17 2.65
C ALA A 253 -0.45 4.56 1.30
N SER A 254 0.28 3.64 0.65
CA SER A 254 1.12 3.97 -0.51
C SER A 254 0.55 3.52 -1.86
N ALA A 255 -0.30 2.50 -1.90
CA ALA A 255 -0.95 2.07 -3.15
C ALA A 255 -1.79 3.18 -3.83
N PRO A 256 -2.57 4.00 -3.08
CA PRO A 256 -3.31 5.11 -3.69
C PRO A 256 -2.39 6.17 -4.29
N ILE A 257 -1.19 6.36 -3.71
CA ILE A 257 -0.19 7.31 -4.18
C ILE A 257 0.35 6.87 -5.55
N VAL A 258 0.75 5.60 -5.67
CA VAL A 258 1.24 5.06 -6.93
C VAL A 258 0.14 5.09 -7.99
N ALA A 259 -1.10 4.76 -7.65
CA ALA A 259 -2.22 4.87 -8.58
C ALA A 259 -2.45 6.33 -9.04
N ALA A 260 -2.40 7.28 -8.10
CA ALA A 260 -2.56 8.70 -8.39
C ALA A 260 -1.45 9.27 -9.29
N ALA A 261 -0.25 8.69 -9.25
CA ALA A 261 0.86 9.06 -10.13
C ALA A 261 0.57 8.78 -11.61
N PHE A 262 -0.28 7.79 -11.93
CA PHE A 262 -0.78 7.58 -13.30
C PHE A 262 -1.90 8.56 -13.64
N SER A 263 -2.83 8.77 -12.71
CA SER A 263 -3.86 9.81 -12.76
C SER A 263 -4.50 9.93 -11.38
N PRO A 264 -4.74 11.16 -10.85
CA PRO A 264 -5.41 11.35 -9.55
C PRO A 264 -6.76 10.62 -9.45
N ALA A 265 -7.45 10.42 -10.57
CA ALA A 265 -8.71 9.71 -10.66
C ALA A 265 -8.62 8.21 -10.33
N LEU A 266 -7.41 7.63 -10.38
CA LEU A 266 -7.16 6.21 -10.15
C LEU A 266 -6.80 5.92 -8.69
N ALA A 267 -6.62 6.94 -7.84
CA ALA A 267 -6.34 6.75 -6.42
C ALA A 267 -7.33 5.81 -5.69
N PRO A 268 -8.66 5.89 -5.94
CA PRO A 268 -9.62 4.96 -5.33
C PRO A 268 -9.38 3.49 -5.70
N VAL A 269 -8.87 3.21 -6.89
CA VAL A 269 -8.52 1.84 -7.30
C VAL A 269 -7.40 1.30 -6.42
N GLY A 270 -6.36 2.12 -6.17
CA GLY A 270 -5.27 1.76 -5.27
C GLY A 270 -5.74 1.51 -3.84
N VAL A 271 -6.70 2.30 -3.35
CA VAL A 271 -7.34 2.07 -2.05
C VAL A 271 -8.02 0.71 -1.99
N LEU A 272 -8.89 0.40 -2.96
CA LEU A 272 -9.64 -0.86 -2.97
C LEU A 272 -8.71 -2.07 -3.05
N MET A 273 -7.67 -2.01 -3.88
CA MET A 273 -6.68 -3.09 -3.97
C MET A 273 -5.95 -3.31 -2.64
N ALA A 274 -5.61 -2.25 -1.93
CA ALA A 274 -4.93 -2.37 -0.64
C ALA A 274 -5.85 -2.87 0.48
N VAL A 275 -7.13 -2.48 0.47
CA VAL A 275 -8.15 -3.02 1.39
C VAL A 275 -8.30 -4.53 1.24
N LEU A 276 -8.26 -5.05 0.00
CA LEU A 276 -8.24 -6.49 -0.25
C LEU A 276 -6.97 -7.16 0.31
N GLY A 277 -5.81 -6.50 0.16
CA GLY A 277 -4.55 -6.97 0.76
C GLY A 277 -4.66 -7.13 2.28
N TYR A 278 -5.28 -6.16 2.97
CA TYR A 278 -5.48 -6.22 4.43
C TYR A 278 -6.24 -7.48 4.86
N ALA A 279 -7.29 -7.85 4.13
CA ALA A 279 -8.08 -9.04 4.42
C ALA A 279 -7.31 -10.36 4.19
N LEU A 280 -6.41 -10.39 3.20
CA LEU A 280 -5.68 -11.61 2.81
C LEU A 280 -4.31 -11.73 3.51
N GLY A 281 -3.79 -10.64 4.06
CA GLY A 281 -2.40 -10.55 4.51
C GLY A 281 -2.00 -11.54 5.59
N THR A 282 -2.88 -11.81 6.56
CA THR A 282 -2.56 -12.73 7.67
C THR A 282 -2.37 -14.14 7.16
N TYR A 283 -3.30 -14.61 6.31
CA TYR A 283 -3.23 -15.94 5.74
C TYR A 283 -2.02 -16.12 4.83
N GLY A 284 -1.73 -15.11 4.00
CA GLY A 284 -0.54 -15.11 3.16
C GLY A 284 0.75 -15.16 3.98
N ALA A 285 0.82 -14.36 5.05
CA ALA A 285 1.99 -14.32 5.91
C ALA A 285 2.18 -15.60 6.74
N LEU A 286 1.10 -16.22 7.22
CA LEU A 286 1.13 -17.55 7.85
C LEU A 286 1.67 -18.60 6.90
N LEU A 287 1.18 -18.62 5.66
CA LEU A 287 1.69 -19.53 4.64
C LEU A 287 3.19 -19.30 4.37
N CYS A 288 3.61 -18.04 4.25
CA CYS A 288 5.03 -17.69 4.11
C CYS A 288 5.86 -18.20 5.30
N GLN A 289 5.36 -18.03 6.53
CA GLN A 289 6.04 -18.51 7.74
C GLN A 289 6.20 -20.03 7.70
N TYR A 290 5.14 -20.78 7.43
CA TYR A 290 5.19 -22.25 7.40
C TYR A 290 6.16 -22.76 6.33
N LEU A 291 6.18 -22.12 5.15
CA LEU A 291 7.13 -22.48 4.09
C LEU A 291 8.58 -22.17 4.49
N MET A 292 8.83 -21.04 5.17
CA MET A 292 10.16 -20.70 5.66
C MET A 292 10.62 -21.63 6.79
N ALA A 293 9.73 -21.98 7.73
CA ALA A 293 9.99 -22.93 8.80
C ALA A 293 10.35 -24.32 8.24
N TRP A 294 9.59 -24.79 7.27
CA TRP A 294 9.84 -26.06 6.59
C TRP A 294 11.24 -26.11 5.95
N VAL A 295 11.63 -25.05 5.25
CA VAL A 295 12.98 -24.95 4.65
C VAL A 295 14.08 -24.81 5.71
N ALA A 296 13.77 -24.22 6.87
CA ALA A 296 14.68 -24.09 8.00
C ALA A 296 14.88 -25.40 8.79
N GLY A 297 14.16 -26.48 8.45
CA GLY A 297 14.25 -27.77 9.12
C GLY A 297 13.33 -27.93 10.33
N GLY A 298 12.30 -27.08 10.43
CA GLY A 298 11.21 -27.16 11.40
C GLY A 298 9.92 -27.73 10.82
#